data_AF-A0A4V1SAM4-F1
#
_entry.id   AF-A0A4V1SAM4-F1
#
_cell.length_a   1.000
_cell.length_b   1.000
_cell.length_c   1.000
_cell.angle_alpha   90.00
_cell.angle_beta   90.00
_cell.angle_gamma   90.00
#
_symmetry.space_group_name_H-M   'P 1'
#
loop_
_entity.id
_entity.type
_entity.pdbx_description
1 polymer ?
#
loop_
_entity_poly.entity_id
_entity_poly.type
_entity_poly.pdbx_seq_one_letter_code
_entity_poly.pdbx_strand_id
1 'polypeptide(L)'
;HTAPEAIARELRGEKGRGWLLRWLPSRAHDNGLFVVFSNGIGIDDDEIRTGNAMILDPYGRILAETSAAADASVIAELDFQLLQNCTGRLWMRARRPELYAGLAVPTGNECDTREMKFAE
;
A
#
# COMPACT_ATOMS: atom_id res chain seq x y z
N HIS A 1 25.05 13.45 1.80
CA HIS A 1 24.91 12.20 1.00
C HIS A 1 25.55 12.38 -0.35
N THR A 2 26.36 11.42 -0.80
CA THR A 2 27.24 11.53 -1.98
C THR A 2 26.56 11.36 -3.34
N ALA A 3 25.24 11.05 -3.39
CA ALA A 3 24.46 11.00 -4.63
C ALA A 3 22.94 11.21 -4.40
N PRO A 4 22.48 12.44 -4.09
CA PRO A 4 21.07 12.71 -3.75
C PRO A 4 20.09 12.35 -4.89
N GLU A 5 20.50 12.50 -6.14
CA GLU A 5 19.66 12.19 -7.31
C GLU A 5 19.43 10.68 -7.48
N ALA A 6 20.44 9.86 -7.21
CA ALA A 6 20.32 8.41 -7.29
C ALA A 6 19.30 7.89 -6.26
N ILE A 7 19.36 8.42 -5.03
CA ILE A 7 18.41 8.10 -3.97
C ILE A 7 17.00 8.54 -4.39
N ALA A 8 16.82 9.79 -4.82
CA ALA A 8 15.51 10.30 -5.23
C ALA A 8 14.88 9.47 -6.36
N ARG A 9 15.69 8.97 -7.30
CA ARG A 9 15.25 8.07 -8.36
C ARG A 9 14.78 6.72 -7.83
N GLU A 10 15.46 6.14 -6.84
CA GLU A 10 15.04 4.88 -6.21
C GLU A 10 13.69 5.05 -5.48
N LEU A 11 13.54 6.11 -4.68
CA LEU A 11 12.30 6.38 -3.93
C LEU A 11 11.09 6.65 -4.85
N ARG A 12 11.32 7.18 -6.05
CA ARG A 12 10.25 7.46 -7.03
C ARG A 12 10.05 6.33 -8.04
N GLY A 13 11.01 5.42 -8.15
CA GLY A 13 11.05 4.38 -9.15
C GLY A 13 10.11 3.22 -8.88
N GLU A 14 10.28 2.17 -9.67
CA GLU A 14 9.42 0.98 -9.65
C GLU A 14 9.39 0.25 -8.31
N LYS A 15 10.47 0.33 -7.51
CA LYS A 15 10.56 -0.27 -6.17
C LYS A 15 10.03 0.63 -5.05
N GLY A 16 9.99 1.94 -5.26
CA GLY A 16 9.49 2.91 -4.30
C GLY A 16 8.04 3.28 -4.58
N ARG A 17 7.80 4.55 -4.90
CA ARG A 17 6.46 5.07 -5.21
C ARG A 17 5.74 4.27 -6.29
N GLY A 18 6.45 3.84 -7.35
CA GLY A 18 5.85 3.05 -8.43
C GLY A 18 5.20 1.77 -7.93
N TRP A 19 5.87 1.04 -7.03
CA TRP A 19 5.34 -0.17 -6.42
C TRP A 19 4.06 0.10 -5.62
N LEU A 20 4.03 1.17 -4.82
CA LEU A 20 2.85 1.55 -4.03
C LEU A 20 1.66 1.89 -4.93
N LEU A 21 1.87 2.66 -6.00
CA LEU A 21 0.80 3.05 -6.91
C LEU A 21 0.16 1.88 -7.67
N ARG A 22 0.86 0.74 -7.79
CA ARG A 22 0.30 -0.45 -8.45
C ARG A 22 -0.85 -1.09 -7.67
N TRP A 23 -0.86 -0.97 -6.34
CA TRP A 23 -1.81 -1.71 -5.51
C TRP A 23 -2.49 -0.89 -4.42
N LEU A 24 -1.80 0.06 -3.80
CA LEU A 24 -2.28 0.77 -2.61
C LEU A 24 -3.53 1.64 -2.89
N PRO A 25 -3.59 2.42 -4.00
CA PRO A 25 -4.81 3.13 -4.39
C PRO A 25 -6.00 2.21 -4.59
N SER A 26 -5.81 1.07 -5.26
CA SER A 26 -6.88 0.10 -5.50
C SER A 26 -7.40 -0.50 -4.19
N ARG A 27 -6.53 -0.80 -3.21
CA ARG A 27 -6.97 -1.29 -1.90
C ARG A 27 -7.86 -0.28 -1.17
N ALA A 28 -7.51 1.01 -1.22
CA ALA A 28 -8.31 2.07 -0.64
C ALA A 28 -9.65 2.22 -1.36
N HIS A 29 -9.64 2.28 -2.70
CA HIS A 29 -10.82 2.43 -3.54
C HIS A 29 -11.80 1.25 -3.41
N ASP A 30 -11.33 0.02 -3.60
CA ASP A 30 -12.18 -1.17 -3.72
C ASP A 30 -12.85 -1.56 -2.40
N ASN A 31 -12.30 -1.09 -1.27
CA ASN A 31 -12.86 -1.30 0.06
C ASN A 31 -13.48 -0.03 0.65
N GLY A 32 -13.37 1.13 -0.01
CA GLY A 32 -13.92 2.39 0.46
C GLY A 32 -13.34 2.82 1.80
N LEU A 33 -12.02 2.79 1.92
CA LEU A 33 -11.26 3.06 3.15
C LEU A 33 -10.32 4.25 2.99
N PHE A 34 -10.17 5.03 4.06
CA PHE A 34 -8.95 5.81 4.24
C PHE A 34 -7.80 4.86 4.57
N VAL A 35 -6.64 5.05 3.94
CA VAL A 35 -5.48 4.18 4.12
C VAL A 35 -4.27 5.02 4.50
N VAL A 36 -3.56 4.59 5.55
CA VAL A 36 -2.27 5.16 5.95
C VAL A 36 -1.21 4.09 5.74
N PHE A 37 -0.18 4.45 4.96
CA PHE A 37 1.00 3.65 4.75
C PHE A 37 2.21 4.35 5.36
N SER A 38 3.00 3.59 6.12
CA SER A 38 4.25 4.05 6.73
C SER A 38 5.29 2.96 6.63
N ASN A 39 6.51 3.33 6.27
CA ASN A 39 7.64 2.42 6.11
C ASN A 39 8.93 3.12 6.56
N GLY A 40 9.96 2.35 6.90
CA GLY A 40 11.29 2.88 7.17
C GLY A 40 11.91 3.52 5.93
N ILE A 41 12.88 4.40 6.12
CA ILE A 41 13.67 5.04 5.07
C ILE A 41 15.16 4.78 5.33
N GLY A 42 15.92 4.51 4.28
CA GLY A 42 17.37 4.33 4.37
C GLY A 42 17.82 2.88 4.18
N ILE A 43 19.10 2.65 4.45
CA ILE A 43 19.76 1.34 4.26
C ILE A 43 19.31 0.39 5.37
N ASP A 44 18.89 -0.81 4.98
CA ASP A 44 18.51 -1.92 5.85
C ASP A 44 19.19 -3.18 5.31
N ASP A 45 20.34 -3.52 5.89
CA ASP A 45 21.22 -4.60 5.42
C ASP A 45 21.61 -4.40 3.94
N ASP A 46 21.31 -5.37 3.07
CA ASP A 46 21.56 -5.31 1.62
C ASP A 46 20.45 -4.57 0.83
N GLU A 47 19.41 -4.07 1.49
CA GLU A 47 18.27 -3.39 0.85
C GLU A 47 18.17 -1.89 1.22
N ILE A 48 17.47 -1.13 0.36
CA ILE A 48 17.10 0.26 0.65
C ILE A 48 15.60 0.29 0.93
N ARG A 49 15.23 0.63 2.16
CA ARG A 49 13.83 0.96 2.47
C ARG A 49 13.51 2.33 1.88
N THR A 50 12.42 2.38 1.13
CA THR A 50 12.05 3.51 0.29
C THR A 50 11.20 4.56 1.02
N GLY A 51 10.77 4.28 2.26
CA GLY A 51 9.88 5.17 3.00
C GLY A 51 8.54 5.32 2.29
N ASN A 52 8.36 6.46 1.61
CA ASN A 52 7.14 6.78 0.86
C ASN A 52 5.86 6.73 1.70
N ALA A 53 5.91 7.26 2.93
CA ALA A 53 4.70 7.39 3.75
C ALA A 53 3.60 8.12 2.96
N MET A 54 2.38 7.61 3.02
CA MET A 54 1.26 8.03 2.17
C MET A 54 -0.07 7.90 2.90
N ILE A 55 -0.94 8.88 2.71
CA ILE A 55 -2.34 8.87 3.16
C ILE A 55 -3.22 8.91 1.92
N LEU A 56 -4.15 7.96 1.80
CA LEU A 56 -5.12 7.87 0.72
C LEU A 56 -6.54 7.97 1.25
N ASP A 57 -7.41 8.49 0.40
CA ASP A 57 -8.85 8.54 0.66
C ASP A 57 -9.60 7.30 0.11
N PRO A 58 -10.91 7.15 0.41
CA PRO A 58 -11.73 6.03 -0.05
C PRO A 58 -11.89 5.89 -1.56
N TYR A 59 -11.38 6.83 -2.35
CA TYR A 59 -11.35 6.77 -3.82
C TYR A 59 -9.96 6.44 -4.35
N GLY A 60 -9.00 6.13 -3.48
CA GLY A 60 -7.61 5.86 -3.86
C GLY A 60 -6.82 7.12 -4.21
N ARG A 61 -7.34 8.32 -3.91
CA ARG A 61 -6.62 9.58 -4.16
C ARG A 61 -5.63 9.81 -3.04
N ILE A 62 -4.43 10.26 -3.39
CA ILE A 62 -3.39 10.61 -2.42
C ILE A 62 -3.75 11.95 -1.80
N LEU A 63 -3.94 11.97 -0.48
CA LEU A 63 -4.16 13.19 0.30
C LEU A 63 -2.84 13.84 0.72
N ALA A 64 -1.87 13.01 1.11
CA ALA A 64 -0.51 13.44 1.45
C ALA A 64 0.47 12.30 1.18
N GLU A 65 1.67 12.63 0.71
CA GLU A 65 2.77 11.69 0.56
C GLU A 65 4.12 12.37 0.77
N THR A 66 5.16 11.59 1.03
CA THR A 66 6.54 12.07 1.08
C THR A 66 7.45 11.26 0.17
N SER A 67 8.48 11.91 -0.38
CA SER A 67 9.61 11.25 -1.04
C SER A 67 10.94 11.67 -0.40
N ALA A 68 10.91 12.08 0.87
CA ALA A 68 12.09 12.48 1.60
C ALA A 68 12.99 11.27 1.86
N ALA A 69 14.30 11.43 1.63
CA ALA A 69 15.32 10.46 2.01
C ALA A 69 15.77 10.65 3.47
N ALA A 70 14.83 10.98 4.35
CA ALA A 70 15.05 11.38 5.72
C ALA A 70 13.75 11.22 6.52
N ASP A 71 13.85 11.36 7.84
CA ASP A 71 12.70 11.39 8.73
C ASP A 71 11.68 12.45 8.27
N ALA A 72 10.45 12.02 8.07
CA ALA A 72 9.37 12.86 7.59
C ALA A 72 8.03 12.35 8.12
N SER A 73 7.11 13.28 8.38
CA SER A 73 5.72 13.01 8.66
C SER A 73 4.83 13.58 7.57
N VAL A 74 3.69 12.93 7.34
CA VAL A 74 2.63 13.42 6.44
C VAL A 74 1.34 13.53 7.24
N ILE A 75 0.57 14.58 6.97
CA ILE A 75 -0.66 14.90 7.69
C ILE A 75 -1.73 15.22 6.64
N ALA A 76 -2.94 14.75 6.87
CA ALA A 76 -4.09 15.05 6.03
C ALA A 76 -5.37 15.18 6.87
N GLU A 77 -6.28 16.03 6.43
CA GLU A 77 -7.64 16.10 6.96
C GLU A 77 -8.52 15.07 6.23
N LEU A 78 -9.35 14.35 6.99
CA LEU A 78 -10.20 13.29 6.46
C LEU A 78 -11.65 13.75 6.39
N ASP A 79 -12.19 13.86 5.18
CA ASP A 79 -13.61 14.14 4.97
C ASP A 79 -14.43 12.84 5.04
N PHE A 80 -15.05 12.59 6.20
CA PHE A 80 -15.87 11.41 6.41
C PHE A 80 -17.14 11.36 5.55
N GLN A 81 -17.57 12.46 4.92
CA GLN A 81 -18.70 12.44 3.98
C GLN A 81 -18.41 11.54 2.77
N LEU A 82 -17.14 11.38 2.40
CA LEU A 82 -16.70 10.48 1.32
C LEU A 82 -17.06 9.02 1.60
N LEU A 83 -17.23 8.61 2.86
CA LEU A 83 -17.55 7.23 3.23
C LEU A 83 -19.01 6.84 3.03
N GLN A 84 -19.92 7.79 2.80
CA GLN A 84 -21.34 7.47 2.69
C GLN A 84 -21.67 6.79 1.36
N ASN A 85 -21.09 7.30 0.28
CA ASN A 85 -21.40 6.88 -1.09
C ASN A 85 -20.17 6.42 -1.88
N CYS A 86 -19.04 6.11 -1.21
CA CYS A 86 -17.89 5.61 -1.94
C CYS A 86 -18.18 4.24 -2.56
N THR A 87 -17.69 4.09 -3.78
CA THR A 87 -17.88 2.94 -4.65
C THR A 87 -17.52 1.62 -3.96
N GLY A 88 -16.40 1.56 -3.24
CA GLY A 88 -15.97 0.36 -2.52
C GLY A 88 -16.98 -0.12 -1.46
N ARG A 89 -17.62 0.79 -0.71
CA ARG A 89 -18.65 0.41 0.28
C ARG A 89 -19.94 -0.08 -0.37
N LEU A 90 -20.33 0.53 -1.50
CA LEU A 90 -21.46 0.05 -2.29
C LEU A 90 -21.19 -1.36 -2.82
N TRP A 91 -19.98 -1.60 -3.36
CA TRP A 91 -19.59 -2.93 -3.83
C TRP A 91 -19.48 -3.97 -2.73
N MET A 92 -19.00 -3.60 -1.53
CA MET A 92 -19.01 -4.51 -0.39
C MET A 92 -20.41 -5.01 -0.05
N ARG A 93 -21.43 -4.15 -0.12
CA ARG A 93 -22.84 -4.54 0.10
C ARG A 93 -23.39 -5.44 -1.01
N ALA A 94 -22.88 -5.29 -2.23
CA ALA A 94 -23.31 -6.07 -3.40
C ALA A 94 -22.52 -7.38 -3.60
N ARG A 95 -21.53 -7.69 -2.74
CA ARG A 95 -20.75 -8.93 -2.81
C ARG A 95 -21.68 -10.15 -2.71
N ARG A 96 -21.26 -11.25 -3.35
CA ARG A 96 -21.97 -12.53 -3.42
C ARG A 96 -21.09 -13.62 -2.78
N PRO A 97 -21.02 -13.71 -1.43
CA PRO A 97 -20.07 -14.58 -0.74
C PRO A 97 -20.17 -16.05 -1.14
N GLU A 98 -21.35 -16.51 -1.52
CA GLU A 98 -21.60 -17.87 -1.98
C GLU A 98 -20.82 -18.23 -3.26
N LEU A 99 -20.43 -17.24 -4.07
CA LEU A 99 -19.58 -17.46 -5.26
C LEU A 99 -18.09 -17.57 -4.92
N TYR A 100 -17.69 -17.18 -3.70
CA TYR A 100 -16.29 -17.11 -3.30
C TYR A 100 -15.84 -18.32 -2.49
N ALA A 101 -16.73 -19.29 -2.22
CA ALA A 101 -16.41 -20.47 -1.41
C ALA A 101 -15.16 -21.21 -1.91
N GLY A 102 -14.96 -21.28 -3.23
CA GLY A 102 -13.76 -21.88 -3.83
C GLY A 102 -12.43 -21.19 -3.49
N LEU A 103 -12.44 -19.89 -3.16
CA LEU A 103 -11.23 -19.16 -2.75
C LEU A 103 -10.72 -19.59 -1.36
N ALA A 104 -11.58 -20.19 -0.55
CA ALA A 104 -11.23 -20.68 0.79
C ALA A 104 -10.88 -22.17 0.81
N VAL A 105 -10.92 -22.85 -0.34
CA VAL A 105 -10.55 -24.26 -0.45
C VAL A 105 -9.03 -24.37 -0.56
N PRO A 106 -8.35 -25.14 0.31
CA PRO A 106 -6.92 -25.41 0.18
C PRO A 106 -6.61 -26.04 -1.18
N THR A 107 -5.59 -25.50 -1.84
CA THR A 107 -5.08 -25.98 -3.12
C THR A 107 -4.09 -27.12 -2.95
N GLY A 108 -3.54 -27.31 -1.74
CA GLY A 108 -2.47 -28.26 -1.45
C GLY A 108 -1.06 -27.68 -1.65
N ASN A 109 -0.95 -26.44 -2.13
CA ASN A 109 0.32 -25.72 -2.31
C ASN A 109 0.61 -24.74 -1.16
N GLU A 110 -0.30 -24.62 -0.18
CA GLU A 110 -0.11 -23.77 0.98
C GLU A 110 1.07 -24.29 1.81
N CYS A 111 1.96 -23.38 2.23
CA CYS A 111 3.04 -23.65 3.18
C CYS A 111 3.22 -22.45 4.10
N ASP A 112 3.96 -22.64 5.19
CA ASP A 112 4.14 -21.59 6.18
C ASP A 112 4.93 -20.40 5.60
N THR A 113 4.56 -19.18 5.98
CA THR A 113 5.24 -17.97 5.50
C THR A 113 6.74 -17.94 5.83
N ARG A 114 7.16 -18.53 6.96
CA ARG A 114 8.57 -18.67 7.33
C ARG A 114 9.25 -19.69 6.43
N GLU A 115 8.60 -20.82 6.16
CA GLU A 115 9.12 -21.83 5.22
C GLU A 115 9.30 -21.23 3.83
N MET A 116 8.31 -20.53 3.27
CA MET A 116 8.44 -19.87 1.96
C MET A 116 9.58 -18.85 1.91
N LYS A 117 9.79 -18.11 3.00
CA LYS A 117 10.78 -17.01 3.03
C LYS A 117 12.21 -17.51 3.23
N PHE A 118 12.40 -18.67 3.87
CA PHE A 118 13.70 -19.18 4.26
C PHE A 118 13.98 -20.59 3.71
N ALA A 119 13.22 -21.06 2.73
CA ALA A 119 13.55 -22.26 1.97
C ALA A 119 14.87 -22.03 1.22
N GLU A 120 15.85 -22.91 1.43
CA GLU A 120 17.14 -22.92 0.72
C GLU A 120 17.00 -23.19 -0.78
#